data_AF-A0A7W1T8U0-F1
#
_entry.id   AF-A0A7W1T8U0-F1
#
_cell.length_a   1.000
_cell.length_b   1.000
_cell.length_c   1.000
_cell.angle_alpha   90.00
_cell.angle_beta   90.00
_cell.angle_gamma   90.00
#
_symmetry.space_group_name_H-M   'P 1'
#
loop_
_entity.id
_entity.type
_entity.pdbx_description
1 polymer ?
#
loop_
_entity_poly.entity_id
_entity_poly.type
_entity_poly.pdbx_seq_one_letter_code
_entity_poly.pdbx_strand_id
1 'polypeptide(L)'
;MPKSGLFSHVYKKEMLEIMRDKRTFLLVVFIPMLLFVGLVLFYESMLTSPNEEVTVAVNNSADPALLKALQQQDKDLIFNKVGQPKKTAAAGDADIAMLVDPDALSKMKNGDSASIVIYSDSSDKNAAAAVGTLSAQLGAIDKAVVSERLVKANIPVQTLDSMQVQIKPLSSGSADTDASRMMLTILLPMLLCLGVTIGAYPVVSELFAGEKDKKIIDALLVTPVKRGTLLFGKWSVAITVSLFTALVSLAATLLIIFFATTHLRKALDAMSSPLALFAVGMLAVASFAALIVSIQTIAAIFAKSMKEANSYQSPIMMLAIIPSFVTMFISLSQTTTAMFFIPLANISFLLREMIYDQFVWMHLLGTLASNLILAAIFLYVAKRIYSNNNYLLAK
;
A
#
# COMPACT_ATOMS: atom_id res chain seq x y z
N MET A 1 -21.08 -39.45 -22.27
CA MET A 1 -19.96 -38.49 -22.33
C MET A 1 -19.07 -38.66 -21.10
N PRO A 2 -17.73 -38.72 -21.24
CA PRO A 2 -16.82 -38.85 -20.10
C PRO A 2 -16.94 -37.64 -19.15
N LYS A 3 -16.78 -37.87 -17.84
CA LYS A 3 -16.98 -36.86 -16.77
C LYS A 3 -16.11 -35.59 -16.95
N SER A 4 -14.94 -35.71 -17.60
CA SER A 4 -14.06 -34.57 -17.93
C SER A 4 -14.69 -33.62 -18.96
N GLY A 5 -15.53 -34.13 -19.87
CA GLY A 5 -16.26 -33.32 -20.83
C GLY A 5 -17.24 -32.37 -20.12
N LEU A 6 -18.03 -32.88 -19.18
CA LEU A 6 -19.09 -32.09 -18.53
C LEU A 6 -18.57 -30.87 -17.77
N PHE A 7 -17.47 -31.00 -17.01
CA PHE A 7 -16.84 -29.85 -16.34
C PHE A 7 -16.38 -28.79 -17.34
N SER A 8 -15.66 -29.21 -18.39
CA SER A 8 -15.15 -28.27 -19.39
C SER A 8 -16.28 -27.57 -20.15
N HIS A 9 -17.41 -28.24 -20.40
CA HIS A 9 -18.57 -27.62 -21.04
C HIS A 9 -19.20 -26.55 -20.14
N VAL A 10 -19.40 -26.85 -18.84
CA VAL A 10 -19.91 -25.86 -17.87
C VAL A 10 -18.95 -24.66 -17.80
N TYR A 11 -17.65 -24.91 -17.57
CA TYR A 11 -16.65 -23.85 -17.48
C TYR A 11 -16.64 -22.94 -18.72
N LYS A 12 -16.62 -23.53 -19.92
CA LYS A 12 -16.61 -22.77 -21.18
C LYS A 12 -17.89 -21.96 -21.36
N LYS A 13 -19.05 -22.54 -21.05
CA LYS A 13 -20.35 -21.85 -21.15
C LYS A 13 -20.40 -20.65 -20.21
N GLU A 14 -20.12 -20.85 -18.92
CA GLU A 14 -20.17 -19.79 -17.91
C GLU A 14 -19.13 -18.69 -18.19
N MET A 15 -17.90 -19.07 -18.60
CA MET A 15 -16.87 -18.10 -18.98
C MET A 15 -17.30 -17.28 -20.21
N LEU A 16 -17.88 -17.92 -21.23
CA LEU A 16 -18.38 -17.22 -22.42
C LEU A 16 -19.51 -16.26 -22.08
N GLU A 17 -20.41 -16.61 -21.16
CA GLU A 17 -21.49 -15.72 -20.73
C GLU A 17 -20.95 -14.45 -20.07
N ILE A 18 -19.98 -14.58 -19.15
CA ILE A 18 -19.32 -13.43 -18.50
C ILE A 18 -18.58 -12.56 -19.52
N MET A 19 -17.83 -13.17 -20.45
CA MET A 19 -17.08 -12.42 -21.46
C MET A 19 -17.98 -11.73 -22.49
N ARG A 20 -19.21 -12.22 -22.70
CA ARG A 20 -20.19 -11.57 -23.59
C ARG A 20 -20.78 -10.31 -22.96
N ASP A 21 -20.91 -10.25 -21.65
CA ASP A 21 -21.22 -9.01 -20.94
C ASP A 21 -19.97 -8.13 -20.81
N LYS A 22 -19.58 -7.52 -21.93
CA LYS A 22 -18.40 -6.65 -22.03
C LYS A 22 -18.43 -5.51 -21.02
N ARG A 23 -19.62 -4.99 -20.68
CA ARG A 23 -19.76 -3.87 -19.76
C ARG A 23 -19.43 -4.33 -18.34
N THR A 24 -20.02 -5.43 -17.90
CA THR A 24 -19.74 -5.99 -16.58
C THR A 24 -18.29 -6.43 -16.50
N PHE A 25 -17.79 -7.22 -17.47
CA PHE A 25 -16.39 -7.65 -17.49
C PHE A 25 -15.40 -6.48 -17.43
N LEU A 26 -15.65 -5.40 -18.20
CA LEU A 26 -14.81 -4.21 -18.15
C LEU A 26 -14.88 -3.55 -16.78
N LEU A 27 -16.05 -3.38 -16.16
CA LEU A 27 -16.15 -2.80 -14.82
C LEU A 27 -15.42 -3.64 -13.76
N VAL A 28 -15.53 -4.96 -13.84
CA VAL A 28 -14.89 -5.90 -12.90
C VAL A 28 -13.36 -5.79 -12.94
N VAL A 29 -12.79 -5.58 -14.13
CA VAL A 29 -11.33 -5.49 -14.31
C VAL A 29 -10.83 -4.05 -14.14
N PHE A 30 -11.56 -3.08 -14.68
CA PHE A 30 -11.13 -1.68 -14.77
C PHE A 30 -11.26 -0.92 -13.44
N ILE A 31 -12.28 -1.21 -12.62
CA ILE A 31 -12.44 -0.52 -11.32
C ILE A 31 -11.26 -0.81 -10.38
N PRO A 32 -10.85 -2.07 -10.14
CA PRO A 32 -9.67 -2.36 -9.31
C PRO A 32 -8.40 -1.73 -9.89
N MET A 33 -8.21 -1.83 -11.21
CA MET A 33 -7.09 -1.20 -11.89
C MET A 33 -7.03 0.32 -11.60
N LEU A 34 -8.14 1.05 -11.79
CA LEU A 34 -8.18 2.49 -11.58
C LEU A 34 -7.98 2.86 -10.10
N LEU A 35 -8.58 2.09 -9.18
CA LEU A 35 -8.38 2.28 -7.75
C LEU A 35 -6.90 2.13 -7.38
N PHE A 36 -6.21 1.14 -7.95
CA PHE A 36 -4.81 0.83 -7.61
C PHE A 36 -3.87 1.88 -8.16
N VAL A 37 -4.10 2.27 -9.41
CA VAL A 37 -3.45 3.40 -10.07
C VAL A 37 -3.59 4.66 -9.21
N GLY A 38 -4.82 5.00 -8.80
CA GLY A 38 -5.09 6.18 -7.98
C GLY A 38 -4.38 6.11 -6.62
N LEU A 39 -4.36 4.94 -5.98
CA LEU A 39 -3.71 4.76 -4.69
C LEU A 39 -2.18 4.90 -4.76
N VAL A 40 -1.56 4.34 -5.81
CA VAL A 40 -0.11 4.48 -6.05
C VAL A 40 0.26 5.94 -6.28
N LEU A 41 -0.48 6.64 -7.15
CA LEU A 41 -0.22 8.05 -7.44
C LEU A 41 -0.48 8.94 -6.21
N PHE A 42 -1.55 8.68 -5.48
CA PHE A 42 -1.84 9.36 -4.22
C PHE A 42 -0.68 9.18 -3.24
N TYR A 43 -0.14 7.97 -3.13
CA TYR A 43 0.97 7.73 -2.23
C TYR A 43 2.28 8.37 -2.69
N GLU A 44 2.62 8.27 -3.98
CA GLU A 44 3.80 8.94 -4.52
C GLU A 44 3.73 10.45 -4.27
N SER A 45 2.54 11.05 -4.39
CA SER A 45 2.30 12.45 -4.04
C SER A 45 2.47 12.73 -2.55
N MET A 46 2.31 11.76 -1.65
CA MET A 46 2.60 11.91 -0.22
C MET A 46 4.09 11.82 0.11
N LEU A 47 4.88 11.10 -0.71
CA LEU A 47 6.32 10.96 -0.54
C LEU A 47 7.12 12.08 -1.18
N THR A 48 6.60 12.62 -2.28
CA THR A 48 7.23 13.73 -2.97
C THR A 48 7.04 14.97 -2.11
N SER A 49 8.08 15.43 -1.44
CA SER A 49 8.11 16.81 -0.95
C SER A 49 7.92 17.70 -2.17
N PRO A 50 6.92 18.59 -2.20
CA PRO A 50 6.82 19.52 -3.32
C PRO A 50 8.14 20.28 -3.39
N ASN A 51 8.78 20.28 -4.56
CA ASN A 51 9.84 21.23 -4.92
C ASN A 51 9.22 22.64 -5.06
N GLU A 52 8.44 23.05 -4.07
CA GLU A 52 7.90 24.38 -3.95
C GLU A 52 8.93 25.21 -3.20
N GLU A 53 9.17 26.41 -3.72
CA GLU A 53 9.98 27.42 -3.05
C GLU A 53 9.39 27.65 -1.65
N VAL A 54 10.11 27.22 -0.62
CA VAL A 54 9.65 27.37 0.75
C VAL A 54 9.79 28.84 1.11
N THR A 55 8.64 29.48 1.30
CA THR A 55 8.58 30.90 1.63
C THR A 55 8.66 31.06 3.14
N VAL A 56 9.75 31.67 3.60
CA VAL A 56 9.99 31.94 5.02
C VAL A 56 9.79 33.43 5.28
N ALA A 57 8.75 33.79 6.03
CA ALA A 57 8.55 35.13 6.54
C ALA A 57 9.54 35.41 7.68
N VAL A 58 10.36 36.44 7.53
CA VAL A 58 11.40 36.80 8.51
C VAL A 58 11.18 38.21 9.03
N ASN A 59 11.50 38.50 10.29
CA ASN A 59 11.43 39.86 10.81
C ASN A 59 12.39 40.80 10.07
N ASN A 60 11.98 42.05 9.85
CA ASN A 60 12.79 43.06 9.12
C ASN A 60 14.22 43.21 9.66
N SER A 61 14.38 43.08 10.99
CA SER A 61 15.66 43.22 11.69
C SER A 61 16.56 41.98 11.61
N ALA A 62 16.18 40.95 10.84
CA ALA A 62 16.98 39.75 10.72
C ALA A 62 18.30 39.98 9.98
N ASP A 63 19.33 39.30 10.49
CA ASP A 63 20.71 39.34 10.00
C ASP A 63 20.80 38.88 8.52
N PRO A 64 21.15 39.79 7.59
CA PRO A 64 21.30 39.46 6.18
C PRO A 64 22.40 38.42 5.89
N ALA A 65 23.43 38.32 6.74
CA ALA A 65 24.52 37.37 6.56
C ALA A 65 24.08 35.93 6.85
N LEU A 66 23.24 35.75 7.88
CA LEU A 66 22.65 34.46 8.20
C LEU A 66 21.69 33.99 7.10
N LEU A 67 20.83 34.88 6.61
CA LEU A 67 19.88 34.56 5.53
C LEU A 67 20.60 34.14 4.23
N LYS A 68 21.69 34.83 3.89
CA LYS A 68 22.53 34.44 2.73
C LYS A 68 23.21 33.09 2.94
N ALA A 69 23.67 32.77 4.15
CA ALA A 69 24.28 31.48 4.44
C ALA A 69 23.27 30.33 4.29
N LEU A 70 22.02 30.54 4.75
CA LEU A 70 20.93 29.58 4.56
C LEU A 70 20.56 29.42 3.07
N GLN A 71 20.43 30.52 2.33
CA GLN A 71 20.17 30.50 0.87
C GLN A 71 21.30 29.85 0.05
N GLN A 72 22.53 29.87 0.54
CA GLN A 72 23.66 29.20 -0.12
C GLN A 72 23.65 27.69 0.10
N GLN A 73 23.12 27.22 1.24
CA GLN A 73 22.94 25.80 1.51
C GLN A 73 21.72 25.24 0.77
N ASP A 74 20.68 26.06 0.58
CA ASP A 74 19.46 25.66 -0.08
C ASP A 74 18.85 26.83 -0.86
N LYS A 75 18.86 26.69 -2.18
CA LYS A 75 18.40 27.73 -3.12
C LYS A 75 16.89 27.85 -3.17
N ASP A 76 16.18 26.86 -2.64
CA ASP A 76 14.72 26.79 -2.70
C ASP A 76 14.08 27.53 -1.51
N LEU A 77 14.89 28.09 -0.60
CA LEU A 77 14.46 28.96 0.50
C LEU A 77 14.33 30.44 0.07
N ILE A 78 13.11 30.96 0.06
CA ILE A 78 12.83 32.37 -0.20
C ILE A 78 12.52 33.08 1.12
N PHE A 79 13.36 34.05 1.49
CA PHE A 79 13.18 34.84 2.69
C PHE A 79 12.48 36.17 2.42
N ASN A 80 11.26 36.33 2.93
CA ASN A 80 10.47 37.55 2.83
C ASN A 80 10.54 38.35 4.13
N LYS A 81 11.17 39.54 4.09
CA LYS A 81 11.25 40.42 5.26
C LYS A 81 9.90 41.11 5.50
N VAL A 82 9.30 40.85 6.66
CA VAL A 82 8.00 41.39 7.06
C VAL A 82 8.03 41.91 8.50
N GLY A 83 7.14 42.86 8.81
CA GLY A 83 7.04 43.44 10.16
C GLY A 83 6.43 42.48 11.20
N GLN A 84 5.56 41.56 10.80
CA GLN A 84 4.91 40.58 11.70
C GLN A 84 4.93 39.16 11.10
N PRO A 85 6.08 38.46 11.16
CA PRO A 85 6.26 37.14 10.53
C PRO A 85 5.19 36.13 10.89
N LYS A 86 4.82 36.04 12.18
CA LYS A 86 3.80 35.12 12.68
C LYS A 86 2.42 35.34 12.04
N LYS A 87 2.04 36.58 11.76
CA LYS A 87 0.74 36.88 11.12
C LYS A 87 0.75 36.57 9.64
N THR A 88 1.87 36.81 8.96
CA THR A 88 2.05 36.48 7.55
C THR A 88 1.96 34.96 7.33
N ALA A 89 2.63 34.17 8.16
CA ALA A 89 2.49 32.71 8.11
C ALA A 89 1.09 32.24 8.48
N ALA A 90 0.46 32.82 9.51
CA ALA A 90 -0.92 32.47 9.89
C ALA A 90 -1.98 32.86 8.84
N ALA A 91 -1.67 33.80 7.95
CA ALA A 91 -2.53 34.20 6.83
C ALA A 91 -2.36 33.30 5.59
N GLY A 92 -1.34 32.43 5.57
CA GLY A 92 -1.00 31.57 4.42
C GLY A 92 -0.11 32.24 3.37
N ASP A 93 0.40 33.45 3.63
CA ASP A 93 1.28 34.19 2.69
C ASP A 93 2.75 33.72 2.77
N ALA A 94 3.08 32.84 3.71
CA ALA A 94 4.39 32.20 3.87
C ALA A 94 4.23 30.86 4.61
N ASP A 95 5.03 29.85 4.25
CA ASP A 95 4.96 28.50 4.82
C ASP A 95 5.45 28.46 6.28
N ILE A 96 6.45 29.30 6.59
CA ILE A 96 7.09 29.35 7.90
C ILE A 96 7.33 30.79 8.31
N ALA A 97 7.19 31.09 9.61
CA ALA A 97 7.65 32.34 10.19
C ALA A 97 8.91 32.12 11.04
N MET A 98 9.94 32.92 10.79
CA MET A 98 11.19 32.91 11.55
C MET A 98 11.42 34.27 12.21
N LEU A 99 11.68 34.26 13.52
CA LEU A 99 12.18 35.41 14.26
C LEU A 99 13.66 35.20 14.52
N VAL A 100 14.47 36.12 13.98
CA VAL A 100 15.93 36.10 14.11
C VAL A 100 16.37 37.38 14.82
N ASP A 101 17.24 37.25 15.81
CA ASP A 101 17.88 38.40 16.44
C ASP A 101 18.67 39.25 15.43
N PRO A 102 18.72 40.58 15.61
CA PRO A 102 19.64 41.42 14.86
C PRO A 102 21.08 40.96 15.11
N ASP A 103 21.87 40.90 14.04
CA ASP A 103 23.29 40.51 14.05
C ASP A 103 23.55 39.12 14.64
N ALA A 104 22.59 38.19 14.50
CA ALA A 104 22.69 36.83 15.04
C ALA A 104 24.01 36.13 14.72
N LEU A 105 24.49 36.18 13.47
CA LEU A 105 25.74 35.52 13.07
C LEU A 105 26.97 36.18 13.71
N SER A 106 26.96 37.50 13.85
CA SER A 106 28.04 38.26 14.50
C SER A 106 28.07 38.01 16.01
N LYS A 107 26.91 37.95 16.67
CA LYS A 107 26.78 37.57 18.09
C LYS A 107 27.33 36.16 18.33
N MET A 108 26.92 35.20 17.51
CA MET A 108 27.42 33.82 17.58
C MET A 108 28.95 33.75 17.42
N LYS A 109 29.53 34.54 16.51
CA LYS A 109 30.98 34.64 16.30
C LYS A 109 31.73 35.29 17.47
N ASN A 110 31.11 36.28 18.13
CA ASN A 110 31.69 36.99 19.27
C ASN A 110 31.54 36.23 20.60
N GLY A 111 30.66 35.24 20.64
CA GLY A 111 30.43 34.40 21.80
C GLY A 111 29.18 34.68 22.60
N ASP A 112 28.34 35.58 22.09
CA ASP A 112 27.04 35.88 22.64
C ASP A 112 25.98 34.88 22.13
N SER A 113 24.96 34.60 22.93
CA SER A 113 23.82 33.78 22.52
C SER A 113 22.94 34.54 21.52
N ALA A 114 22.61 33.92 20.40
CA ALA A 114 21.60 34.40 19.45
C ALA A 114 20.33 33.56 19.57
N SER A 115 19.17 34.22 19.61
CA SER A 115 17.87 33.55 19.63
C SER A 115 17.30 33.46 18.21
N ILE A 116 16.87 32.25 17.83
CA ILE A 116 16.13 31.99 16.58
C ILE A 116 14.89 31.20 16.96
N VAL A 117 13.71 31.74 16.63
CA VAL A 117 12.42 31.09 16.91
C VAL A 117 11.70 30.84 15.59
N ILE A 118 11.38 29.57 15.33
CA ILE A 118 10.65 29.14 14.14
C ILE A 118 9.21 28.80 14.53
N TYR A 119 8.25 29.37 13.82
CA TYR A 119 6.82 29.06 13.92
C TYR A 119 6.38 28.40 12.61
N SER A 120 5.76 27.23 12.72
CA SER A 120 5.15 26.51 11.61
C SER A 120 3.78 25.99 12.04
N ASP A 121 2.88 25.80 11.08
CA ASP A 121 1.69 24.99 11.31
C ASP A 121 2.09 23.52 11.26
N SER A 122 1.99 22.81 12.40
CA SER A 122 2.28 21.38 12.47
C SER A 122 1.30 20.51 11.68
N SER A 123 0.16 21.09 11.27
CA SER A 123 -0.86 20.43 10.45
C SER A 123 -0.50 20.48 8.96
N ASP A 124 0.37 21.41 8.57
CA ASP A 124 0.90 21.54 7.21
C ASP A 124 2.20 20.72 7.08
N LYS A 125 2.17 19.75 6.18
CA LYS A 125 3.31 18.87 5.93
C LYS A 125 4.49 19.60 5.29
N ASN A 126 4.22 20.59 4.44
CA ASN A 126 5.26 21.35 3.76
C ASN A 126 6.00 22.20 4.79
N ALA A 127 5.26 22.90 5.65
CA ALA A 127 5.83 23.67 6.76
C ALA A 127 6.60 22.76 7.73
N ALA A 128 6.07 21.59 8.11
CA ALA A 128 6.75 20.66 9.00
C ALA A 128 8.06 20.10 8.42
N ALA A 129 8.07 19.73 7.14
CA ALA A 129 9.28 19.27 6.45
C ALA A 129 10.33 20.37 6.37
N ALA A 130 9.90 21.59 6.00
CA ALA A 130 10.78 22.75 5.90
C ALA A 130 11.38 23.17 7.26
N VAL A 131 10.66 23.02 8.37
CA VAL A 131 11.24 23.22 9.72
C VAL A 131 12.36 22.22 10.00
N GLY A 132 12.19 20.95 9.62
CA GLY A 132 13.22 19.93 9.76
C GLY A 132 14.50 20.30 9.00
N THR A 133 14.36 20.69 7.74
CA THR A 133 15.46 21.14 6.88
C THR A 133 16.15 22.39 7.44
N LEU A 134 15.38 23.43 7.79
CA LEU A 134 15.91 24.66 8.37
C LEU A 134 16.65 24.40 9.70
N SER A 135 16.11 23.53 10.55
CA SER A 135 16.75 23.19 11.83
C SER A 135 18.09 22.46 11.63
N ALA A 136 18.16 21.56 10.64
CA ALA A 136 19.41 20.87 10.30
C ALA A 136 20.47 21.83 9.75
N GLN A 137 20.07 22.77 8.90
CA GLN A 137 20.95 23.82 8.35
C GLN A 137 21.45 24.78 9.42
N LEU A 138 20.56 25.27 10.29
CA LEU A 138 20.92 26.10 11.43
C LEU A 138 21.90 25.39 12.36
N GLY A 139 21.69 24.08 12.61
CA GLY A 139 22.62 23.26 13.38
C GLY A 139 23.99 23.11 12.71
N ALA A 140 24.05 23.02 11.37
CA ALA A 140 25.31 22.99 10.63
C ALA A 140 26.07 24.33 10.71
N ILE A 141 25.34 25.46 10.62
CA ILE A 141 25.92 26.81 10.79
C ILE A 141 26.45 27.00 12.22
N ASP A 142 25.68 26.60 13.23
CA ASP A 142 26.10 26.68 14.63
C ASP A 142 27.42 25.92 14.87
N LYS A 143 27.49 24.66 14.41
CA LYS A 143 28.72 23.86 14.49
C LYS A 143 29.90 24.51 13.76
N ALA A 144 29.68 25.09 12.59
CA ALA A 144 30.73 25.78 11.84
C ALA A 144 31.26 27.01 12.60
N VAL A 145 30.38 27.82 13.18
CA VAL A 145 30.74 29.01 13.96
C VAL A 145 31.47 28.63 15.25
N VAL A 146 30.99 27.62 15.97
CA VAL A 146 31.64 27.10 17.18
C VAL A 146 33.04 26.57 16.87
N SER A 147 33.18 25.81 15.77
CA SER A 147 34.48 25.30 15.31
C SER A 147 35.47 26.44 14.99
N GLU A 148 35.04 27.46 14.25
CA GLU A 148 35.87 28.63 13.91
C GLU A 148 36.38 29.35 15.17
N ARG A 149 35.54 29.46 16.19
CA ARG A 149 35.89 30.11 17.47
C ARG A 149 36.94 29.33 18.25
N LEU A 150 36.84 28.00 18.30
CA LEU A 150 37.79 27.16 19.02
C LEU A 150 39.17 27.18 18.36
N VAL A 151 39.20 27.17 17.02
CA VAL A 151 40.44 27.32 16.25
C VAL A 151 41.10 28.67 16.56
N LYS A 152 40.32 29.76 16.56
CA LYS A 152 40.83 31.10 16.94
C LYS A 152 41.32 31.18 18.40
N ALA A 153 40.69 30.43 19.30
CA ALA A 153 41.08 30.34 20.69
C ALA A 153 42.22 29.33 20.95
N ASN A 154 42.76 28.69 19.90
CA ASN A 154 43.80 27.65 20.00
C ASN A 154 43.39 26.45 20.87
N ILE A 155 42.07 26.19 20.99
CA ILE A 155 41.52 25.06 21.74
C ILE A 155 41.35 23.88 20.77
N PRO A 156 41.86 22.68 21.09
CA PRO A 156 41.65 21.50 20.26
C PRO A 156 40.16 21.20 20.09
N VAL A 157 39.66 21.25 18.87
CA VAL A 157 38.23 21.03 18.53
C VAL A 157 37.76 19.60 18.88
N GLN A 158 38.71 18.68 19.12
CA GLN A 158 38.48 17.27 19.42
C GLN A 158 37.69 17.01 20.71
N THR A 159 37.57 17.98 21.62
CA THR A 159 36.84 17.81 22.90
C THR A 159 35.31 17.95 22.80
N LEU A 160 34.75 18.57 21.75
CA LEU A 160 33.30 18.82 21.68
C LEU A 160 32.51 17.67 21.03
N ASP A 161 33.07 17.03 20.01
CA ASP A 161 32.44 15.88 19.34
C ASP A 161 32.98 14.55 19.92
N SER A 162 32.98 14.42 21.25
CA SER A 162 33.47 13.20 21.93
C SER A 162 32.62 11.96 21.62
N MET A 163 31.41 12.13 21.06
CA MET A 163 30.53 11.06 20.65
C MET A 163 29.81 11.42 19.34
N GLN A 164 30.16 10.75 18.25
CA GLN A 164 29.35 10.76 17.03
C GLN A 164 28.40 9.57 17.03
N VAL A 165 27.12 9.81 17.33
CA VAL A 165 26.07 8.80 17.18
C VAL A 165 25.63 8.78 15.73
N GLN A 166 26.05 7.76 14.98
CA GLN A 166 25.57 7.51 13.62
C GLN A 166 24.46 6.47 13.67
N ILE A 167 23.23 6.89 13.37
CA ILE A 167 22.12 5.98 13.15
C ILE A 167 22.22 5.51 11.69
N LYS A 168 22.75 4.30 11.49
CA LYS A 168 22.78 3.66 10.17
C LYS A 168 21.56 2.74 10.05
N PRO A 169 20.79 2.83 8.96
CA PRO A 169 19.73 1.86 8.72
C PRO A 169 20.32 0.44 8.67
N LEU A 170 19.58 -0.54 9.20
CA LEU A 170 19.91 -1.97 9.07
C LEU A 170 19.82 -2.44 7.61
N SER A 171 19.07 -1.69 6.80
CA SER A 171 18.97 -1.79 5.35
C SER A 171 20.11 -1.02 4.69
N SER A 172 20.67 -1.55 3.61
CA SER A 172 21.71 -0.88 2.81
C SER A 172 21.21 0.34 2.02
N GLY A 173 19.93 0.72 2.15
CA GLY A 173 19.29 1.81 1.43
C GLY A 173 19.38 3.18 2.13
N SER A 174 19.06 4.25 1.39
CA SER A 174 18.81 5.57 1.99
C SER A 174 17.50 5.55 2.80
N ALA A 175 17.35 6.48 3.76
CA ALA A 175 16.13 6.59 4.58
C ALA A 175 14.84 6.70 3.72
N ASP A 176 14.89 7.43 2.60
CA ASP A 176 13.77 7.56 1.66
C ASP A 176 13.44 6.23 0.96
N THR A 177 14.46 5.43 0.68
CA THR A 177 14.28 4.10 0.07
C THR A 177 13.62 3.15 1.07
N ASP A 178 13.97 3.24 2.35
CA ASP A 178 13.37 2.41 3.41
C ASP A 178 11.90 2.75 3.65
N ALA A 179 11.53 4.03 3.68
CA ALA A 179 10.14 4.46 3.76
C ALA A 179 9.31 3.94 2.57
N SER A 180 9.89 4.02 1.36
CA SER A 180 9.26 3.55 0.13
C SER A 180 9.10 2.02 0.11
N ARG A 181 10.10 1.25 0.58
CA ARG A 181 10.02 -0.21 0.75
C ARG A 181 8.98 -0.63 1.80
N MET A 182 8.93 0.09 2.92
CA MET A 182 7.92 -0.14 3.97
C MET A 182 6.51 0.05 3.43
N MET A 183 6.29 1.00 2.52
CA MET A 183 4.98 1.17 1.90
C MET A 183 4.68 0.18 0.81
N LEU A 184 5.66 -0.26 0.02
CA LEU A 184 5.46 -1.36 -0.91
C LEU A 184 4.98 -2.64 -0.19
N THR A 185 5.45 -2.85 1.05
CA THR A 185 5.02 -3.94 1.94
C THR A 185 3.54 -3.89 2.32
N ILE A 186 2.92 -2.72 2.31
CA ILE A 186 1.50 -2.54 2.65
C ILE A 186 0.67 -2.51 1.37
N LEU A 187 1.09 -1.70 0.40
CA LEU A 187 0.39 -1.50 -0.86
C LEU A 187 0.28 -2.82 -1.62
N LEU A 188 1.40 -3.50 -1.90
CA LEU A 188 1.39 -4.63 -2.81
C LEU A 188 0.47 -5.78 -2.37
N PRO A 189 0.51 -6.25 -1.10
CA PRO A 189 -0.43 -7.25 -0.63
C PRO A 189 -1.88 -6.76 -0.65
N MET A 190 -2.11 -5.51 -0.24
CA MET A 190 -3.45 -4.94 -0.23
C MET A 190 -4.07 -4.90 -1.62
N LEU A 191 -3.30 -4.44 -2.62
CA LEU A 191 -3.73 -4.41 -4.02
C LEU A 191 -4.04 -5.82 -4.53
N LEU A 192 -3.17 -6.79 -4.26
CA LEU A 192 -3.40 -8.16 -4.72
C LEU A 192 -4.63 -8.80 -4.06
N CYS A 193 -4.81 -8.64 -2.75
CA CYS A 193 -5.98 -9.14 -2.02
C CYS A 193 -7.28 -8.47 -2.49
N LEU A 194 -7.26 -7.14 -2.68
CA LEU A 194 -8.39 -6.38 -3.23
C LEU A 194 -8.73 -6.82 -4.66
N GLY A 195 -7.72 -7.02 -5.50
CA GLY A 195 -7.90 -7.30 -6.93
C GLY A 195 -8.59 -8.64 -7.13
N VAL A 196 -8.16 -9.65 -6.35
CA VAL A 196 -8.83 -10.95 -6.31
C VAL A 196 -10.26 -10.81 -5.79
N THR A 197 -10.45 -10.13 -4.66
CA THR A 197 -11.74 -10.12 -3.97
C THR A 197 -12.81 -9.33 -4.75
N ILE A 198 -12.44 -8.18 -5.30
CA ILE A 198 -13.31 -7.36 -6.17
C ILE A 198 -13.54 -8.06 -7.52
N GLY A 199 -12.52 -8.73 -8.07
CA GLY A 199 -12.64 -9.46 -9.33
C GLY A 199 -13.59 -10.66 -9.23
N ALA A 200 -13.57 -11.38 -8.12
CA ALA A 200 -14.42 -12.53 -7.86
C ALA A 200 -15.86 -12.14 -7.49
N TYR A 201 -16.02 -11.11 -6.67
CA TYR A 201 -17.29 -10.70 -6.06
C TYR A 201 -18.50 -10.69 -7.02
N PRO A 202 -18.52 -9.87 -8.09
CA PRO A 202 -19.68 -9.72 -8.94
C PRO A 202 -19.97 -10.99 -9.75
N VAL A 203 -18.92 -11.71 -10.14
CA VAL A 203 -19.01 -13.00 -10.83
C VAL A 203 -19.69 -14.04 -9.95
N VAL A 204 -19.26 -14.16 -8.69
CA VAL A 204 -19.84 -15.12 -7.74
C VAL A 204 -21.29 -14.76 -7.44
N SER A 205 -21.61 -13.48 -7.23
CA SER A 205 -22.99 -13.03 -7.04
C SER A 205 -23.89 -13.39 -8.23
N GLU A 206 -23.42 -13.18 -9.46
CA GLU A 206 -24.20 -13.50 -10.67
C GLU A 206 -24.39 -15.01 -10.86
N LEU A 207 -23.32 -15.81 -10.73
CA LEU A 207 -23.34 -17.25 -10.98
C LEU A 207 -24.22 -18.04 -10.00
N PHE A 208 -24.43 -17.53 -8.78
CA PHE A 208 -25.19 -18.24 -7.74
C PHE A 208 -26.49 -17.52 -7.36
N ALA A 209 -26.43 -16.25 -7.00
CA ALA A 209 -27.63 -15.50 -6.60
C ALA A 209 -28.41 -14.97 -7.82
N GLY A 210 -27.71 -14.63 -8.92
CA GLY A 210 -28.36 -14.20 -10.16
C GLY A 210 -29.27 -15.27 -10.77
N GLU A 211 -28.90 -16.55 -10.68
CA GLU A 211 -29.76 -17.65 -11.12
C GLU A 211 -31.02 -17.84 -10.26
N LYS A 212 -30.92 -17.56 -8.95
CA LYS A 212 -32.08 -17.55 -8.05
C LYS A 212 -33.05 -16.44 -8.43
N ASP A 213 -32.54 -15.23 -8.61
CA ASP A 213 -33.33 -14.07 -9.00
C ASP A 213 -34.04 -14.26 -10.35
N LYS A 214 -33.35 -14.89 -11.30
CA LYS A 214 -33.91 -15.22 -12.62
C LYS A 214 -34.88 -16.42 -12.58
N LYS A 215 -35.05 -17.09 -11.43
CA LYS A 215 -35.87 -18.30 -11.24
C LYS A 215 -35.52 -19.45 -12.18
N ILE A 216 -34.23 -19.58 -12.54
CA ILE A 216 -33.75 -20.60 -13.49
C ILE A 216 -33.23 -21.85 -12.75
N ILE A 217 -33.14 -21.79 -11.41
CA ILE A 217 -32.64 -22.90 -10.60
C ILE A 217 -33.43 -24.19 -10.83
N ASP A 218 -34.76 -24.12 -10.96
CA ASP A 218 -35.58 -25.32 -11.18
C ASP A 218 -35.25 -26.00 -12.52
N ALA A 219 -35.06 -25.23 -13.59
CA ALA A 219 -34.63 -25.76 -14.88
C ALA A 219 -33.23 -26.38 -14.79
N LEU A 220 -32.34 -25.77 -14.01
CA LEU A 220 -30.97 -26.22 -13.83
C LEU A 220 -30.90 -27.53 -13.01
N LEU A 221 -31.82 -27.71 -12.05
CA LEU A 221 -31.95 -28.92 -11.24
C LEU A 221 -32.41 -30.16 -12.03
N VAL A 222 -33.08 -29.96 -13.17
CA VAL A 222 -33.53 -31.04 -14.07
C VAL A 222 -32.45 -31.46 -15.07
N THR A 223 -31.36 -30.69 -15.20
CA THR A 223 -30.27 -31.04 -16.11
C THR A 223 -29.54 -32.32 -15.67
N PRO A 224 -29.05 -33.15 -16.62
CA PRO A 224 -28.37 -34.43 -16.30
C PRO A 224 -26.92 -34.24 -15.82
N VAL A 225 -26.61 -33.11 -15.17
CA VAL A 225 -25.28 -32.75 -14.68
C VAL A 225 -25.24 -32.85 -13.16
N LYS A 226 -24.20 -33.51 -12.61
CA LYS A 226 -24.03 -33.58 -11.15
C LYS A 226 -23.84 -32.17 -10.58
N ARG A 227 -24.61 -31.83 -9.54
CA ARG A 227 -24.55 -30.52 -8.85
C ARG A 227 -23.13 -30.13 -8.41
N GLY A 228 -22.33 -31.09 -7.96
CA GLY A 228 -20.92 -30.85 -7.63
C GLY A 228 -20.08 -30.40 -8.83
N THR A 229 -20.29 -30.97 -10.01
CA THR A 229 -19.58 -30.57 -11.23
C THR A 229 -19.96 -29.17 -11.67
N LEU A 230 -21.24 -28.80 -11.50
CA LEU A 230 -21.71 -27.44 -11.76
C LEU A 230 -21.07 -26.42 -10.80
N LEU A 231 -21.10 -26.72 -9.49
CA LEU A 231 -20.47 -25.88 -8.46
C LEU A 231 -18.98 -25.65 -8.75
N PHE A 232 -18.24 -26.74 -8.98
CA PHE A 232 -16.81 -26.65 -9.30
C PHE A 232 -16.55 -25.88 -10.60
N GLY A 233 -17.39 -26.04 -11.63
CA GLY A 233 -17.31 -25.27 -12.88
C GLY A 233 -17.42 -23.76 -12.64
N LYS A 234 -18.46 -23.34 -11.91
CA LYS A 234 -18.71 -21.93 -11.56
C LYS A 234 -17.62 -21.34 -10.67
N TRP A 235 -17.20 -22.09 -9.65
CA TRP A 235 -16.11 -21.72 -8.76
C TRP A 235 -14.80 -21.52 -9.53
N SER A 236 -14.49 -22.40 -10.49
CA SER A 236 -13.29 -22.28 -11.32
C SER A 236 -13.35 -21.04 -12.23
N VAL A 237 -14.53 -20.70 -12.76
CA VAL A 237 -14.71 -19.46 -13.55
C VAL A 237 -14.46 -18.22 -12.68
N ALA A 238 -15.02 -18.18 -11.47
CA ALA A 238 -14.78 -17.09 -10.53
C ALA A 238 -13.29 -16.94 -10.17
N ILE A 239 -12.56 -18.05 -9.96
CA ILE A 239 -11.11 -18.02 -9.75
C ILE A 239 -10.39 -17.43 -10.95
N THR A 240 -10.67 -17.91 -12.17
CA THR A 240 -9.99 -17.41 -13.37
C THR A 240 -10.22 -15.91 -13.56
N VAL A 241 -11.45 -15.42 -13.38
CA VAL A 241 -11.74 -13.98 -13.49
C VAL A 241 -11.02 -13.20 -12.40
N SER A 242 -11.02 -13.69 -11.16
CA SER A 242 -10.34 -13.03 -10.04
C SER A 242 -8.81 -12.94 -10.24
N LEU A 243 -8.20 -14.01 -10.75
CA LEU A 243 -6.77 -14.03 -11.05
C LEU A 243 -6.43 -13.13 -12.24
N PHE A 244 -7.28 -13.12 -13.26
CA PHE A 244 -7.13 -12.22 -14.39
C PHE A 244 -7.22 -10.75 -13.96
N THR A 245 -8.22 -10.40 -13.14
CA THR A 245 -8.35 -9.05 -12.57
C THR A 245 -7.15 -8.68 -11.72
N ALA A 246 -6.68 -9.56 -10.84
CA ALA A 246 -5.49 -9.32 -10.02
C ALA A 246 -4.23 -9.12 -10.89
N LEU A 247 -4.05 -9.94 -11.93
CA LEU A 247 -2.94 -9.84 -12.87
C LEU A 247 -2.95 -8.52 -13.65
N VAL A 248 -4.10 -8.13 -14.22
CA VAL A 248 -4.24 -6.86 -14.94
C VAL A 248 -4.00 -5.68 -14.02
N SER A 249 -4.55 -5.72 -12.81
CA SER A 249 -4.39 -4.64 -11.83
C SER A 249 -2.94 -4.53 -11.35
N LEU A 250 -2.26 -5.66 -11.14
CA LEU A 250 -0.83 -5.68 -10.82
C LEU A 250 0.01 -5.12 -11.97
N ALA A 251 -0.25 -5.54 -13.21
CA ALA A 251 0.47 -5.04 -14.39
C ALA A 251 0.29 -3.52 -14.55
N ALA A 252 -0.93 -3.01 -14.37
CA ALA A 252 -1.20 -1.58 -14.39
C ALA A 252 -0.46 -0.83 -13.28
N THR A 253 -0.45 -1.37 -12.06
CA THR A 253 0.27 -0.82 -10.91
C THR A 253 1.76 -0.74 -11.21
N LEU A 254 2.37 -1.80 -11.73
CA LEU A 254 3.79 -1.84 -12.09
C LEU A 254 4.14 -0.85 -13.20
N LEU A 255 3.28 -0.71 -14.21
CA LEU A 255 3.46 0.29 -15.27
C LEU A 255 3.46 1.71 -14.68
N ILE A 256 2.53 2.03 -13.79
CA ILE A 256 2.49 3.34 -13.14
C ILE A 256 3.70 3.56 -12.25
N ILE A 257 4.12 2.56 -11.48
CA ILE A 257 5.34 2.68 -10.68
C ILE A 257 6.53 3.01 -11.59
N PHE A 258 6.65 2.33 -12.74
CA PHE A 258 7.77 2.55 -13.64
C PHE A 258 7.78 3.92 -14.35
N PHE A 259 6.59 4.40 -14.77
CA PHE A 259 6.47 5.60 -15.60
C PHE A 259 6.11 6.88 -14.84
N ALA A 260 5.43 6.78 -13.70
CA ALA A 260 4.83 7.92 -13.01
C ALA A 260 5.29 8.06 -11.54
N THR A 261 6.18 7.18 -11.05
CA THR A 261 6.72 7.28 -9.70
C THR A 261 8.25 7.26 -9.69
N THR A 262 8.84 8.01 -8.77
CA THR A 262 10.28 8.08 -8.53
C THR A 262 10.66 7.32 -7.27
N HIS A 263 9.94 7.52 -6.16
CA HIS A 263 10.27 6.92 -4.87
C HIS A 263 9.95 5.43 -4.82
N LEU A 264 8.73 5.06 -5.22
CA LEU A 264 8.33 3.66 -5.31
C LEU A 264 9.17 2.87 -6.33
N ARG A 265 9.54 3.51 -7.44
CA ARG A 265 10.44 2.91 -8.44
C ARG A 265 11.82 2.60 -7.85
N LYS A 266 12.44 3.55 -7.13
CA LYS A 266 13.72 3.31 -6.44
C LYS A 266 13.63 2.15 -5.45
N ALA A 267 12.52 2.01 -4.74
CA ALA A 267 12.31 0.87 -3.83
C ALA A 267 12.23 -0.46 -4.58
N LEU A 268 11.56 -0.51 -5.74
CA LEU A 268 11.46 -1.71 -6.57
C LEU A 268 12.79 -2.07 -7.23
N ASP A 269 13.54 -1.08 -7.72
CA ASP A 269 14.86 -1.26 -8.34
C ASP A 269 15.91 -1.74 -7.32
N ALA A 270 15.72 -1.41 -6.04
CA ALA A 270 16.62 -1.81 -4.98
C ALA A 270 16.37 -3.23 -4.44
N MET A 271 15.40 -3.96 -5.01
CA MET A 271 15.15 -5.37 -4.74
C MET A 271 16.07 -6.26 -5.57
N SER A 272 16.53 -7.37 -5.00
CA SER A 272 17.46 -8.29 -5.67
C SER A 272 16.82 -9.07 -6.83
N SER A 273 15.53 -9.41 -6.72
CA SER A 273 14.83 -10.22 -7.74
C SER A 273 13.35 -9.86 -7.90
N PRO A 274 13.01 -8.80 -8.67
CA PRO A 274 11.62 -8.44 -8.95
C PRO A 274 10.82 -9.55 -9.66
N LEU A 275 11.50 -10.36 -10.48
CA LEU A 275 10.88 -11.45 -11.24
C LEU A 275 10.50 -12.63 -10.33
N ALA A 276 11.31 -12.93 -9.31
CA ALA A 276 10.94 -13.91 -8.28
C ALA A 276 9.72 -13.45 -7.48
N LEU A 277 9.65 -12.17 -7.11
CA LEU A 277 8.48 -11.58 -6.45
C LEU A 277 7.22 -11.79 -7.29
N PHE A 278 7.29 -11.59 -8.60
CA PHE A 278 6.13 -11.80 -9.47
C PHE A 278 5.69 -13.27 -9.48
N ALA A 279 6.62 -14.20 -9.67
CA ALA A 279 6.30 -15.63 -9.74
C ALA A 279 5.73 -16.18 -8.41
N VAL A 280 6.41 -15.90 -7.30
CA VAL A 280 5.97 -16.34 -5.97
C VAL A 280 4.70 -15.61 -5.53
N GLY A 281 4.62 -14.31 -5.81
CA GLY A 281 3.43 -13.51 -5.56
C GLY A 281 2.21 -14.07 -6.30
N MET A 282 2.35 -14.44 -7.57
CA MET A 282 1.26 -15.07 -8.34
C MET A 282 0.81 -16.41 -7.76
N LEU A 283 1.73 -17.25 -7.28
CA LEU A 283 1.38 -18.50 -6.60
C LEU A 283 0.63 -18.24 -5.29
N ALA A 284 1.10 -17.29 -4.48
CA ALA A 284 0.43 -16.90 -3.25
C ALA A 284 -0.98 -16.34 -3.52
N VAL A 285 -1.11 -15.47 -4.52
CA VAL A 285 -2.37 -14.90 -4.97
C VAL A 285 -3.33 -15.97 -5.49
N ALA A 286 -2.85 -16.97 -6.23
CA ALA A 286 -3.67 -18.09 -6.67
C ALA A 286 -4.23 -18.91 -5.50
N SER A 287 -3.42 -19.16 -4.47
CA SER A 287 -3.89 -19.85 -3.25
C SER A 287 -4.91 -19.00 -2.49
N PHE A 288 -4.67 -17.69 -2.38
CA PHE A 288 -5.57 -16.74 -1.74
C PHE A 288 -6.90 -16.63 -2.49
N ALA A 289 -6.86 -16.60 -3.82
CA ALA A 289 -8.05 -16.62 -4.68
C ALA A 289 -8.90 -17.85 -4.44
N ALA A 290 -8.29 -19.04 -4.36
CA ALA A 290 -9.02 -20.25 -4.05
C ALA A 290 -9.75 -20.16 -2.69
N LEU A 291 -9.10 -19.58 -1.68
CA LEU A 291 -9.69 -19.38 -0.35
C LEU A 291 -10.85 -18.39 -0.39
N ILE A 292 -10.61 -17.17 -0.87
CA ILE A 292 -11.60 -16.10 -0.81
C ILE A 292 -12.80 -16.40 -1.70
N VAL A 293 -12.59 -16.94 -2.91
CA VAL A 293 -13.69 -17.34 -3.81
C VAL A 293 -14.54 -18.43 -3.18
N SER A 294 -13.94 -19.35 -2.42
CA SER A 294 -14.69 -20.39 -1.69
C SER A 294 -15.59 -19.79 -0.61
N ILE A 295 -15.09 -18.82 0.15
CA ILE A 295 -15.87 -18.10 1.18
C ILE A 295 -17.00 -17.29 0.53
N GLN A 296 -16.69 -16.54 -0.53
CA GLN A 296 -17.67 -15.76 -1.29
C GLN A 296 -18.75 -16.65 -1.92
N THR A 297 -18.37 -17.83 -2.40
CA THR A 297 -19.31 -18.80 -2.99
C THR A 297 -20.30 -19.30 -1.95
N ILE A 298 -19.85 -19.61 -0.72
CA ILE A 298 -20.76 -19.99 0.38
C ILE A 298 -21.77 -18.86 0.63
N ALA A 299 -21.30 -17.63 0.76
CA ALA A 299 -22.16 -16.48 1.03
C ALA A 299 -23.19 -16.24 -0.09
N ALA A 300 -22.78 -16.36 -1.36
CA ALA A 300 -23.69 -16.20 -2.49
C ALA A 300 -24.71 -17.35 -2.61
N ILE A 301 -24.34 -18.57 -2.21
CA ILE A 301 -25.29 -19.69 -2.13
C ILE A 301 -26.32 -19.46 -1.02
N PHE A 302 -25.98 -18.80 0.08
CA PHE A 302 -26.94 -18.49 1.15
C PHE A 302 -27.90 -17.35 0.79
N ALA A 303 -27.44 -16.39 -0.01
CA ALA A 303 -28.27 -15.26 -0.41
C ALA A 303 -29.52 -15.71 -1.19
N LYS A 304 -30.64 -15.03 -0.96
CA LYS A 304 -31.90 -15.23 -1.68
C LYS A 304 -32.02 -14.34 -2.90
N SER A 305 -31.28 -13.23 -2.93
CA SER A 305 -31.24 -12.28 -4.04
C SER A 305 -29.85 -11.75 -4.33
N MET A 306 -29.64 -11.16 -5.50
CA MET A 306 -28.39 -10.50 -5.86
C MET A 306 -28.08 -9.33 -4.91
N LYS A 307 -29.08 -8.61 -4.41
CA LYS A 307 -28.87 -7.53 -3.42
C LYS A 307 -28.33 -8.06 -2.10
N GLU A 308 -28.87 -9.19 -1.64
CA GLU A 308 -28.43 -9.83 -0.40
C GLU A 308 -27.03 -10.44 -0.57
N ALA A 309 -26.77 -11.10 -1.71
CA ALA A 309 -25.43 -11.58 -2.05
C ALA A 309 -24.43 -10.44 -2.01
N ASN A 310 -24.72 -9.32 -2.66
CA ASN A 310 -23.87 -8.14 -2.67
C ASN A 310 -23.61 -7.57 -1.27
N SER A 311 -24.61 -7.61 -0.38
CA SER A 311 -24.46 -7.17 1.00
C SER A 311 -23.53 -8.09 1.80
N TYR A 312 -23.58 -9.41 1.58
CA TYR A 312 -22.68 -10.36 2.26
C TYR A 312 -21.24 -10.31 1.78
N GLN A 313 -20.99 -9.77 0.59
CA GLN A 313 -19.66 -9.71 -0.01
C GLN A 313 -18.82 -8.58 0.57
N SER A 314 -19.46 -7.49 1.02
CA SER A 314 -18.77 -6.34 1.64
C SER A 314 -18.00 -6.71 2.93
N PRO A 315 -18.58 -7.42 3.92
CA PRO A 315 -17.83 -7.90 5.08
C PRO A 315 -16.69 -8.86 4.72
N ILE A 316 -16.86 -9.70 3.70
CA ILE A 316 -15.81 -10.62 3.22
C ILE A 316 -14.66 -9.84 2.62
N MET A 317 -14.95 -8.77 1.87
CA MET A 317 -13.95 -7.84 1.36
C MET A 317 -13.18 -7.16 2.50
N MET A 318 -13.86 -6.74 3.56
CA MET A 318 -13.19 -6.18 4.73
C MET A 318 -12.24 -7.19 5.40
N LEU A 319 -12.67 -8.45 5.55
CA LEU A 319 -11.84 -9.54 6.07
C LEU A 319 -10.60 -9.82 5.20
N ALA A 320 -10.69 -9.64 3.88
CA ALA A 320 -9.57 -9.82 2.96
C ALA A 320 -8.51 -8.71 3.09
N ILE A 321 -8.91 -7.50 3.50
CA ILE A 321 -8.03 -6.32 3.55
C ILE A 321 -7.31 -6.19 4.89
N ILE A 322 -8.02 -6.41 6.01
CA ILE A 322 -7.50 -6.24 7.38
C ILE A 322 -6.08 -6.81 7.57
N PRO A 323 -5.75 -8.01 7.07
CA PRO A 323 -4.43 -8.57 7.31
C PRO A 323 -3.28 -7.81 6.65
N SER A 324 -3.55 -7.06 5.58
CA SER A 324 -2.53 -6.20 4.94
C SER A 324 -2.10 -5.05 5.84
N PHE A 325 -2.94 -4.63 6.79
CA PHE A 325 -2.59 -3.62 7.79
C PHE A 325 -1.88 -4.22 9.01
N VAL A 326 -2.01 -5.51 9.28
CA VAL A 326 -1.36 -6.18 10.42
C VAL A 326 0.17 -6.09 10.31
N THR A 327 0.71 -6.08 9.08
CA THR A 327 2.15 -5.91 8.83
C THR A 327 2.69 -4.55 9.27
N MET A 328 1.83 -3.55 9.51
CA MET A 328 2.24 -2.26 10.06
C MET A 328 2.61 -2.34 11.55
N PHE A 329 2.00 -3.28 12.28
CA PHE A 329 2.17 -3.40 13.74
C PHE A 329 3.24 -4.42 14.13
N ILE A 330 3.53 -5.38 13.25
CA ILE A 330 4.51 -6.44 13.49
C ILE A 330 5.77 -6.11 12.67
N SER A 331 6.95 -6.12 13.28
CA SER A 331 8.21 -5.92 12.52
C SER A 331 8.62 -7.20 11.80
N LEU A 332 9.45 -7.10 10.76
CA LEU A 332 9.96 -8.27 10.04
C LEU A 332 10.68 -9.25 10.99
N SER A 333 11.46 -8.73 11.94
CA SER A 333 12.16 -9.51 12.96
C SER A 333 11.26 -10.26 13.96
N GLN A 334 10.00 -9.86 14.08
CA GLN A 334 9.01 -10.51 14.95
C GLN A 334 8.17 -11.55 14.19
N THR A 335 8.36 -11.67 12.87
CA THR A 335 7.60 -12.61 12.04
C THR A 335 8.01 -14.04 12.39
N THR A 336 7.07 -14.80 12.92
CA THR A 336 7.28 -16.21 13.28
C THR A 336 6.71 -17.10 12.19
N THR A 337 7.31 -18.27 11.94
CA THR A 337 6.83 -19.26 10.97
C THR A 337 5.35 -19.63 11.14
N ALA A 338 4.82 -19.60 12.38
CA ALA A 338 3.41 -19.83 12.67
C ALA A 338 2.46 -18.82 11.99
N MET A 339 2.90 -17.57 11.77
CA MET A 339 2.07 -16.52 11.15
C MET A 339 1.74 -16.82 9.69
N PHE A 340 2.59 -17.58 8.99
CA PHE A 340 2.34 -18.01 7.60
C PHE A 340 1.28 -19.10 7.49
N PHE A 341 0.93 -19.75 8.60
CA PHE A 341 -0.20 -20.67 8.66
C PHE A 341 -1.53 -19.96 8.94
N ILE A 342 -1.52 -18.68 9.29
CA ILE A 342 -2.72 -17.87 9.50
C ILE A 342 -3.23 -17.40 8.12
N PRO A 343 -4.33 -17.96 7.62
CA PRO A 343 -4.84 -17.63 6.29
C PRO A 343 -5.30 -16.18 6.24
N LEU A 344 -5.38 -15.62 5.03
CA LEU A 344 -5.61 -14.19 4.77
C LEU A 344 -4.42 -13.27 5.17
N ALA A 345 -3.74 -13.52 6.29
CA ALA A 345 -2.58 -12.75 6.73
C ALA A 345 -1.25 -13.20 6.13
N ASN A 346 -1.13 -14.51 5.90
CA ASN A 346 0.06 -15.16 5.35
C ASN A 346 0.60 -14.52 4.05
N ILE A 347 -0.28 -14.09 3.14
CA ILE A 347 0.11 -13.44 1.88
C ILE A 347 0.82 -12.09 2.12
N SER A 348 0.36 -11.31 3.10
CA SER A 348 0.95 -10.02 3.45
C SER A 348 2.34 -10.19 4.06
N PHE A 349 2.51 -11.19 4.94
CA PHE A 349 3.84 -11.52 5.48
C PHE A 349 4.79 -12.06 4.40
N LEU A 350 4.30 -12.92 3.50
CA LEU A 350 5.12 -13.52 2.46
C LEU A 350 5.64 -12.47 1.48
N LEU A 351 4.76 -11.60 0.99
CA LEU A 351 5.17 -10.52 0.08
C LEU A 351 6.12 -9.53 0.76
N ARG A 352 5.95 -9.28 2.06
CA ARG A 352 6.91 -8.48 2.84
C ARG A 352 8.29 -9.11 2.85
N GLU A 353 8.40 -10.41 3.18
CA GLU A 353 9.70 -11.10 3.17
C GLU A 353 10.39 -10.99 1.82
N MET A 354 9.63 -11.05 0.72
CA MET A 354 10.18 -10.87 -0.62
C MET A 354 10.68 -9.44 -0.89
N ILE A 355 9.96 -8.42 -0.42
CA ILE A 355 10.36 -7.01 -0.59
C ILE A 355 11.66 -6.70 0.16
N TYR A 356 11.89 -7.37 1.30
CA TYR A 356 13.12 -7.24 2.07
C TYR A 356 14.19 -8.29 1.72
N ASP A 357 14.00 -9.07 0.64
CA ASP A 357 14.93 -10.11 0.20
C ASP A 357 15.25 -11.19 1.26
N GLN A 358 14.31 -11.45 2.19
CA GLN A 358 14.40 -12.46 3.27
C GLN A 358 13.50 -13.67 3.02
N PHE A 359 13.40 -14.11 1.76
CA PHE A 359 12.47 -15.16 1.36
C PHE A 359 12.84 -16.55 1.93
N VAL A 360 11.87 -17.23 2.54
CA VAL A 360 12.02 -18.59 3.06
C VAL A 360 11.00 -19.54 2.42
N TRP A 361 11.48 -20.65 1.84
CA TRP A 361 10.63 -21.65 1.16
C TRP A 361 9.55 -22.25 2.05
N MET A 362 9.85 -22.47 3.34
CA MET A 362 8.89 -23.02 4.31
C MET A 362 7.68 -22.08 4.49
N HIS A 363 7.89 -20.77 4.42
CA HIS A 363 6.83 -19.77 4.57
C HIS A 363 5.90 -19.74 3.36
N LEU A 364 6.45 -19.92 2.14
CA LEU A 364 5.64 -20.12 0.93
C LEU A 364 4.78 -21.37 1.05
N LEU A 365 5.37 -22.51 1.42
CA LEU A 365 4.64 -23.76 1.58
C LEU A 365 3.55 -23.66 2.66
N GLY A 366 3.84 -23.02 3.79
CA GLY A 366 2.86 -22.75 4.84
C GLY A 366 1.69 -21.90 4.33
N THR A 367 1.99 -20.86 3.55
CA THR A 367 0.99 -19.97 2.93
C THR A 367 0.08 -20.73 1.96
N LEU A 368 0.68 -21.51 1.05
CA LEU A 368 -0.07 -22.30 0.07
C LEU A 368 -0.90 -23.38 0.76
N ALA A 369 -0.31 -24.12 1.69
CA ALA A 369 -0.99 -25.20 2.39
C ALA A 369 -2.19 -24.67 3.20
N SER A 370 -2.00 -23.60 3.98
CA SER A 370 -3.07 -23.08 4.83
C SER A 370 -4.24 -22.52 4.01
N ASN A 371 -3.95 -21.78 2.94
CA ASN A 371 -4.97 -21.26 2.02
C ASN A 371 -5.70 -22.37 1.26
N LEU A 372 -4.96 -23.34 0.69
CA LEU A 372 -5.57 -24.41 -0.11
C LEU A 372 -6.34 -25.43 0.74
N ILE A 373 -5.86 -25.77 1.95
CA ILE A 373 -6.57 -26.67 2.87
C ILE A 373 -7.89 -26.02 3.30
N LEU A 374 -7.87 -24.74 3.72
CA LEU A 374 -9.11 -24.05 4.06
C LEU A 374 -10.02 -23.86 2.84
N ALA A 375 -9.48 -23.54 1.67
CA ALA A 375 -10.25 -23.47 0.43
C ALA A 375 -10.97 -24.79 0.15
N ALA A 376 -10.29 -25.93 0.28
CA ALA A 376 -10.88 -27.25 0.08
C ALA A 376 -11.98 -27.55 1.11
N ILE A 377 -11.79 -27.18 2.38
CA ILE A 377 -12.81 -27.31 3.44
C ILE A 377 -14.04 -26.46 3.10
N PHE A 378 -13.85 -25.18 2.78
CA PHE A 378 -14.96 -24.30 2.41
C PHE A 378 -15.67 -24.74 1.13
N LEU A 379 -14.93 -25.20 0.12
CA LEU A 379 -15.53 -25.72 -1.11
C LEU A 379 -16.31 -27.02 -0.85
N TYR A 380 -15.85 -27.87 0.06
CA TYR A 380 -16.60 -29.05 0.51
C TYR A 380 -17.89 -28.64 1.24
N VAL A 381 -17.83 -27.64 2.12
CA VAL A 381 -19.01 -27.07 2.79
C VAL A 381 -19.97 -26.48 1.77
N ALA A 382 -19.49 -25.69 0.81
CA ALA A 382 -20.27 -25.13 -0.29
C ALA A 382 -20.98 -26.23 -1.08
N LYS A 383 -20.28 -27.33 -1.41
CA LYS A 383 -20.86 -28.50 -2.08
C LYS A 383 -21.99 -29.12 -1.27
N ARG A 384 -21.83 -29.26 0.04
CA ARG A 384 -22.85 -29.82 0.93
C ARG A 384 -24.08 -28.92 0.99
N ILE A 385 -23.89 -27.60 1.10
CA ILE A 385 -25.00 -26.62 1.09
C ILE A 385 -25.71 -26.61 -0.27
N TYR A 386 -24.95 -26.58 -1.37
CA TYR A 386 -25.48 -26.58 -2.74
C TYR A 386 -26.25 -27.87 -3.09
N SER A 387 -25.97 -28.98 -2.38
CA SER A 387 -26.73 -30.21 -2.53
C SER A 387 -28.07 -30.22 -1.79
N ASN A 388 -28.29 -29.29 -0.85
CA ASN A 388 -29.52 -29.23 -0.05
C ASN A 388 -30.52 -28.25 -0.68
N ASN A 389 -31.70 -28.75 -1.05
CA ASN A 389 -32.71 -27.98 -1.78
C ASN A 389 -33.22 -26.76 -0.99
N ASN A 390 -33.21 -26.79 0.34
CA ASN A 390 -33.74 -25.71 1.18
C ASN A 390 -32.96 -24.39 1.05
N TYR A 391 -31.67 -24.47 0.71
CA TYR A 391 -30.84 -23.28 0.53
C TYR A 391 -30.78 -22.82 -0.94
N LEU A 392 -31.08 -23.73 -1.88
CA LEU A 392 -31.07 -23.43 -3.31
C LEU A 392 -32.33 -22.69 -3.75
N LEU A 393 -33.50 -23.13 -3.27
CA LEU A 393 -34.78 -22.57 -3.67
C LEU A 393 -35.04 -21.28 -2.89
N ALA A 394 -35.19 -20.16 -3.59
CA ALA A 394 -35.77 -18.96 -3.01
C ALA A 394 -37.25 -19.28 -2.72
N LYS A 395 -37.62 -19.31 -1.44
CA LYS A 395 -39.03 -19.43 -1.03
C LYS A 395 -39.82 -18.20 -1.44
#